data_AF-A0A7X4YEH2-F1
#
_entry.id   AF-A0A7X4YEH2-F1
#
_cell.length_a   1.000
_cell.length_b   1.000
_cell.length_c   1.000
_cell.angle_alpha   90.00
_cell.angle_beta   90.00
_cell.angle_gamma   90.00
#
_symmetry.space_group_name_H-M   'P 1'
#
loop_
_entity.id
_entity.type
_entity.pdbx_description
1 polymer ?
#
loop_
_entity_poly.entity_id
_entity_poly.type
_entity_poly.pdbx_seq_one_letter_code
_entity_poly.pdbx_strand_id
1 'polypeptide(L)'
;MDPAARERITLVEVLERTAPFPVFTATLQAAVQRLESEGVSSLLSIQFHARPDDTEVGAVITFADSRQVMEHIRRISGWPEFKALLGVAKPVDVRVYGRLGEEAHAWLRTMNVVSKVFESPVAGFVR
;
A
#
# COMPACT_ATOMS: atom_id res chain seq x y z
N MET A 1 -4.62 -13.84 21.18
CA MET A 1 -4.21 -12.69 20.34
C MET A 1 -5.42 -11.82 20.13
N ASP A 2 -5.26 -10.52 20.30
CA ASP A 2 -6.27 -9.49 20.06
C ASP A 2 -6.89 -9.65 18.65
N PRO A 3 -8.23 -9.63 18.49
CA PRO A 3 -8.88 -9.62 17.18
C PRO A 3 -8.33 -8.55 16.23
N ALA A 4 -8.01 -7.36 16.72
CA ALA A 4 -7.43 -6.30 15.89
C ALA A 4 -6.05 -6.70 15.32
N ALA A 5 -5.25 -7.44 16.10
CA ALA A 5 -3.97 -7.98 15.63
C ALA A 5 -4.13 -9.14 14.63
N ARG A 6 -5.28 -9.83 14.61
CA ARG A 6 -5.59 -10.90 13.65
C ARG A 6 -6.11 -10.36 12.32
N GLU A 7 -6.84 -9.26 12.37
CA GLU A 7 -7.56 -8.72 11.21
C GLU A 7 -6.71 -7.75 10.39
N ARG A 8 -5.71 -7.10 11.01
CA ARG A 8 -4.82 -6.16 10.33
C ARG A 8 -4.17 -6.78 9.10
N ILE A 9 -4.12 -5.97 8.05
CA ILE A 9 -3.38 -6.29 6.83
C ILE A 9 -2.26 -5.29 6.68
N THR A 10 -1.06 -5.77 6.44
CA THR A 10 0.08 -4.94 6.05
C THR A 10 0.55 -5.35 4.67
N LEU A 11 0.58 -4.38 3.76
CA LEU A 11 1.27 -4.49 2.48
C LEU A 11 2.66 -3.89 2.65
N VAL A 12 3.67 -4.66 2.31
CA VAL A 12 5.06 -4.19 2.22
C VAL A 12 5.43 -4.25 0.75
N GLU A 13 5.58 -3.08 0.15
CA GLU A 13 5.83 -2.94 -1.27
C GLU A 13 7.24 -2.41 -1.50
N VAL A 14 7.85 -2.84 -2.60
CA VAL A 14 8.99 -2.17 -3.21
C VAL A 14 8.52 -1.60 -4.52
N LEU A 15 8.82 -0.33 -4.74
CA LEU A 15 8.56 0.39 -5.98
C LEU A 15 9.90 0.79 -6.59
N GLU A 16 9.97 0.75 -7.91
CA GLU A 16 11.01 1.41 -8.70
C GLU A 16 10.59 2.86 -8.96
N ARG A 17 11.37 3.82 -8.49
CA ARG A 17 11.25 5.24 -8.80
C ARG A 17 11.70 5.49 -10.23
N THR A 18 10.80 6.03 -11.04
CA THR A 18 11.03 6.31 -12.48
C THR A 18 11.25 7.79 -12.78
N ALA A 19 11.18 8.66 -11.77
CA ALA A 19 11.35 10.11 -11.89
C ALA A 19 12.44 10.66 -10.96
N PRO A 20 12.97 11.87 -11.21
CA PRO A 20 13.88 12.54 -10.28
C PRO A 20 13.28 12.66 -8.87
N PHE A 21 14.12 12.52 -7.85
CA PHE A 21 13.69 12.43 -6.45
C PHE A 21 12.77 13.59 -6.02
N PRO A 22 13.05 14.86 -6.36
CA PRO A 22 12.16 15.97 -5.99
C PRO A 22 10.75 15.88 -6.59
N VAL A 23 10.67 15.41 -7.85
CA VAL A 23 9.38 15.21 -8.55
C VAL A 23 8.61 14.09 -7.89
N PHE A 24 9.27 12.95 -7.67
CA PHE A 24 8.71 11.80 -7.00
C PHE A 24 8.16 12.17 -5.60
N THR A 25 8.94 12.86 -4.77
CA THR A 25 8.51 13.24 -3.42
C THR A 25 7.32 14.20 -3.43
N ALA A 26 7.29 15.17 -4.34
CA ALA A 26 6.18 16.12 -4.43
C ALA A 26 4.88 15.43 -4.87
N THR A 27 4.95 14.54 -5.87
CA THR A 27 3.81 13.74 -6.31
C THR A 27 3.28 12.84 -5.20
N LEU A 28 4.19 12.18 -4.48
CA LEU A 28 3.85 11.29 -3.38
C LEU A 28 3.21 12.03 -2.20
N GLN A 29 3.73 13.21 -1.84
CA GLN A 29 3.15 14.06 -0.81
C GLN A 29 1.71 14.48 -1.15
N ALA A 30 1.44 14.88 -2.39
CA ALA A 30 0.09 15.23 -2.81
C ALA A 30 -0.88 14.03 -2.70
N ALA A 31 -0.45 12.83 -3.11
CA ALA A 31 -1.23 11.61 -2.97
C ALA A 31 -1.53 11.27 -1.51
N VAL A 32 -0.53 11.36 -0.62
CA VAL A 32 -0.69 11.07 0.81
C VAL A 32 -1.57 12.11 1.50
N GLN A 33 -1.42 13.40 1.19
CA GLN A 33 -2.27 14.46 1.75
C GLN A 33 -3.75 14.22 1.45
N ARG A 34 -4.07 13.81 0.22
CA ARG A 34 -5.44 13.46 -0.15
C ARG A 34 -5.91 12.17 0.51
N LEU A 35 -5.04 11.18 0.67
CA LEU A 35 -5.37 9.96 1.41
C LEU A 35 -5.67 10.24 2.88
N GLU A 36 -4.98 11.19 3.49
CA GLU A 36 -5.23 11.58 4.88
C GLU A 36 -6.60 12.25 5.05
N SER A 37 -7.02 13.09 4.09
CA SER A 37 -8.31 13.81 4.15
C SER A 37 -9.50 13.01 3.63
N GLU A 38 -9.31 12.26 2.55
CA GLU A 38 -10.36 11.60 1.78
C GLU A 38 -10.19 10.08 1.72
N GLY A 39 -9.19 9.49 2.39
CA GLY A 39 -8.97 8.04 2.37
C GLY A 39 -10.09 7.23 3.03
N VAL A 40 -10.00 5.91 2.89
CA VAL A 40 -10.89 4.99 3.63
C VAL A 40 -10.47 4.96 5.10
N SER A 41 -11.44 4.89 6.02
CA SER A 41 -11.17 4.93 7.47
C SER A 41 -10.38 3.72 7.98
N SER A 42 -10.39 2.62 7.24
CA SER A 42 -9.59 1.43 7.53
C SER A 42 -8.10 1.59 7.18
N LEU A 43 -7.70 2.58 6.38
CA LEU A 43 -6.29 2.85 6.10
C LEU A 43 -5.67 3.50 7.33
N LEU A 44 -4.99 2.69 8.14
CA LEU A 44 -4.43 3.12 9.43
C LEU A 44 -3.12 3.88 9.25
N SER A 45 -2.32 3.48 8.26
CA SER A 45 -1.06 4.14 7.97
C SER A 45 -0.60 3.84 6.55
N ILE A 46 0.06 4.82 5.93
CA ILE A 46 0.87 4.63 4.74
C ILE A 46 2.20 5.36 4.95
N GLN A 47 3.30 4.66 4.71
CA GLN A 47 4.65 5.18 4.91
C GLN A 47 5.50 4.83 3.70
N PHE A 48 6.31 5.78 3.25
CA PHE A 48 7.24 5.57 2.15
C PHE A 48 8.68 5.86 2.62
N HIS A 49 9.61 5.04 2.17
CA HIS A 49 11.01 5.07 2.54
C HIS A 49 11.84 5.09 1.26
N ALA A 50 12.57 6.17 1.02
CA ALA A 50 13.36 6.35 -0.19
C ALA A 50 14.66 7.11 0.12
N ARG A 51 15.69 6.86 -0.68
CA ARG A 51 16.95 7.63 -0.66
C ARG A 51 17.08 8.41 -1.98
N PRO A 52 17.64 9.63 -1.98
CA PRO A 52 17.80 10.41 -3.21
C PRO A 52 18.59 9.71 -4.32
N ASP A 53 19.61 8.95 -3.91
CA ASP A 53 20.55 8.28 -4.80
C ASP A 53 20.13 6.84 -5.16
N ASP A 54 18.98 6.40 -4.68
CA ASP A 54 18.44 5.06 -4.91
C ASP A 54 17.21 5.14 -5.82
N THR A 55 16.99 4.09 -6.60
CA THR A 55 15.79 3.89 -7.41
C THR A 55 14.75 3.07 -6.66
N GLU A 56 15.13 2.33 -5.62
CA GLU A 56 14.16 1.59 -4.82
C GLU A 56 13.47 2.48 -3.77
N VAL A 57 12.16 2.28 -3.65
CA VAL A 57 11.29 2.92 -2.68
C VAL A 57 10.54 1.82 -1.93
N GLY A 58 10.68 1.77 -0.61
CA GLY A 58 9.84 0.94 0.23
C GLY A 58 8.51 1.64 0.54
N ALA A 59 7.40 0.92 0.49
CA ALA A 59 6.13 1.38 1.03
C ALA A 59 5.59 0.38 2.06
N VAL A 60 5.05 0.88 3.16
CA VAL A 60 4.37 0.08 4.18
C VAL A 60 2.96 0.65 4.36
N ILE A 61 1.97 -0.15 4.00
CA ILE A 61 0.55 0.23 4.03
C ILE A 61 -0.15 -0.69 5.01
N THR A 62 -0.84 -0.14 6.00
CA THR A 62 -1.56 -0.93 7.00
C THR A 62 -3.04 -0.60 6.98
N PHE A 63 -3.85 -1.65 6.87
CA PHE A 63 -5.31 -1.60 6.97
C PHE A 63 -5.77 -2.26 8.27
N ALA A 64 -6.87 -1.77 8.82
CA ALA A 64 -7.51 -2.35 9.99
C ALA A 64 -8.05 -3.76 9.72
N ASP A 65 -8.60 -3.98 8.53
CA ASP A 65 -9.15 -5.26 8.10
C ASP A 65 -9.16 -5.42 6.57
N SER A 66 -9.57 -6.60 6.13
CA SER A 66 -9.60 -7.00 4.71
C SER A 66 -10.74 -6.41 3.89
N ARG A 67 -11.80 -5.92 4.53
CA ARG A 67 -13.05 -5.56 3.88
C ARG A 67 -12.89 -4.32 3.00
N GLN A 68 -11.95 -3.45 3.35
CA GLN A 68 -11.82 -2.14 2.72
C GLN A 68 -10.55 -1.98 1.86
N VAL A 69 -9.71 -3.01 1.72
CA VAL A 69 -8.56 -2.94 0.79
C VAL A 69 -9.03 -2.70 -0.65
N MET A 70 -10.07 -3.41 -1.11
CA MET A 70 -10.65 -3.14 -2.43
C MET A 70 -11.38 -1.80 -2.52
N GLU A 71 -12.00 -1.35 -1.44
CA GLU A 71 -12.61 -0.02 -1.41
C GLU A 71 -11.56 1.07 -1.59
N HIS A 72 -10.42 0.96 -0.91
CA HIS A 72 -9.27 1.83 -1.11
C HIS A 72 -8.81 1.85 -2.57
N ILE A 73 -8.58 0.67 -3.17
CA ILE A 73 -8.17 0.54 -4.57
C ILE A 73 -9.16 1.23 -5.51
N ARG A 74 -10.46 0.95 -5.37
CA ARG A 74 -11.51 1.56 -6.21
C ARG A 74 -11.55 3.07 -6.06
N ARG A 75 -11.38 3.56 -4.84
CA ARG A 75 -11.41 4.99 -4.52
C ARG A 75 -10.25 5.74 -5.16
N ILE A 76 -9.02 5.24 -5.00
CA ILE A 76 -7.84 5.92 -5.53
C ILE A 76 -7.69 5.76 -7.05
N SER A 77 -8.23 4.70 -7.65
CA SER A 77 -8.07 4.41 -9.10
C SER A 77 -8.52 5.57 -10.01
N GLY A 78 -9.49 6.38 -9.57
CA GLY A 78 -9.96 7.54 -10.31
C GLY A 78 -9.14 8.82 -10.08
N TRP A 79 -8.32 8.88 -9.04
CA TRP A 79 -7.69 10.11 -8.57
C TRP A 79 -6.53 10.53 -9.46
N PRO A 80 -6.44 11.82 -9.85
CA PRO A 80 -5.29 12.36 -10.57
C PRO A 80 -3.97 12.10 -9.85
N GLU A 81 -3.96 12.18 -8.52
CA GLU A 81 -2.78 11.98 -7.69
C GLU A 81 -2.28 10.53 -7.76
N PHE A 82 -3.19 9.56 -7.75
CA PHE A 82 -2.83 8.16 -7.90
C PHE A 82 -2.28 7.86 -9.31
N LYS A 83 -2.90 8.44 -10.36
CA LYS A 83 -2.37 8.34 -11.73
C LYS A 83 -0.99 8.98 -11.86
N ALA A 84 -0.77 10.12 -11.20
CA ALA A 84 0.52 10.78 -11.16
C ALA A 84 1.56 9.91 -10.43
N LEU A 85 1.18 9.27 -9.31
CA LEU A 85 2.03 8.33 -8.57
C LEU A 85 2.49 7.17 -9.47
N LEU A 86 1.57 6.55 -10.23
CA LEU A 86 1.90 5.50 -11.20
C LEU A 86 2.79 5.99 -12.36
N GLY A 87 2.86 7.30 -12.60
CA GLY A 87 3.77 7.91 -13.56
C GLY A 87 5.20 8.11 -13.05
N VAL A 88 5.40 8.15 -11.73
CA VAL A 88 6.70 8.42 -11.09
C VAL A 88 7.26 7.23 -10.31
N ALA A 89 6.47 6.18 -10.11
CA ALA A 89 6.86 4.95 -9.44
C ALA A 89 6.12 3.73 -10.02
N LYS A 90 6.79 2.59 -10.03
CA LYS A 90 6.23 1.30 -10.48
C LYS A 90 6.40 0.25 -9.41
N PRO A 91 5.36 -0.51 -9.05
CA PRO A 91 5.52 -1.62 -8.12
C PRO A 91 6.39 -2.72 -8.74
N VAL A 92 7.35 -3.22 -7.98
CA VAL A 92 8.25 -4.33 -8.37
C VAL A 92 8.08 -5.55 -7.47
N ASP A 93 7.71 -5.34 -6.21
CA ASP A 93 7.51 -6.40 -5.22
C ASP A 93 6.37 -6.01 -4.29
N VAL A 94 5.45 -6.93 -4.02
CA VAL A 94 4.40 -6.75 -3.02
C VAL A 94 4.36 -7.98 -2.13
N ARG A 95 4.55 -7.76 -0.83
CA ARG A 95 4.39 -8.75 0.24
C ARG A 95 3.17 -8.42 1.07
N VAL A 96 2.30 -9.40 1.24
CA VAL A 96 1.06 -9.26 1.99
C VAL A 96 1.19 -10.00 3.31
N TYR A 97 0.88 -9.31 4.42
CA TYR A 97 0.78 -9.90 5.76
C TYR A 97 -0.66 -9.74 6.24
N GLY A 98 -1.34 -10.84 6.52
CA GLY A 98 -2.78 -10.86 6.82
C GLY A 98 -3.61 -11.43 5.67
N ARG A 99 -4.89 -11.69 5.97
CA ARG A 99 -5.80 -12.35 5.04
C ARG A 99 -6.57 -11.32 4.21
N LEU A 100 -6.25 -11.22 2.93
CA LEU A 100 -7.03 -10.43 1.98
C LEU A 100 -8.40 -11.06 1.70
N GLY A 101 -9.39 -10.23 1.35
CA GLY A 101 -10.61 -10.72 0.72
C GLY A 101 -10.32 -11.30 -0.67
N GLU A 102 -11.16 -12.20 -1.16
CA GLU A 102 -10.95 -12.89 -2.44
C GLU A 102 -10.78 -11.90 -3.60
N GLU A 103 -11.56 -10.82 -3.61
CA GLU A 103 -11.47 -9.80 -4.64
C GLU A 103 -10.15 -9.02 -4.60
N ALA A 104 -9.69 -8.62 -3.40
CA ALA A 104 -8.40 -7.95 -3.22
C ALA A 104 -7.24 -8.84 -3.67
N HIS A 105 -7.32 -10.12 -3.32
CA HIS A 105 -6.34 -11.10 -3.72
C HIS A 105 -6.29 -11.31 -5.23
N ALA A 106 -7.47 -11.40 -5.87
CA ALA A 106 -7.58 -11.50 -7.31
C ALA A 106 -7.02 -10.26 -8.01
N TRP A 107 -7.34 -9.06 -7.52
CA TRP A 107 -6.83 -7.81 -8.08
C TRP A 107 -5.31 -7.71 -7.97
N LEU A 108 -4.72 -7.99 -6.81
CA LEU A 108 -3.27 -7.94 -6.64
C LEU A 108 -2.54 -8.92 -7.57
N ARG A 109 -3.12 -10.10 -7.82
CA ARG A 109 -2.56 -11.07 -8.79
C ARG A 109 -2.50 -10.53 -10.21
N THR A 110 -3.41 -9.64 -10.61
CA THR A 110 -3.39 -9.05 -11.97
C THR A 110 -2.18 -8.14 -12.19
N MET A 111 -1.62 -7.57 -11.12
CA MET A 111 -0.43 -6.73 -11.21
C MET A 111 0.86 -7.56 -11.37
N ASN A 112 0.82 -8.88 -11.16
CA ASN A 112 1.97 -9.79 -11.31
C ASN A 112 3.23 -9.38 -10.53
N VAL A 113 3.06 -8.67 -9.41
CA VAL A 113 4.13 -8.16 -8.53
C VAL A 113 4.07 -8.76 -7.12
N VAL A 114 3.05 -9.56 -6.82
CA VAL A 114 2.92 -10.20 -5.50
C VAL A 114 3.91 -11.34 -5.39
N SER A 115 4.95 -11.17 -4.57
CA SER A 115 5.96 -12.21 -4.35
C SER A 115 5.57 -13.17 -3.24
N LYS A 116 4.85 -12.71 -2.22
CA LYS A 116 4.52 -13.53 -1.06
C LYS A 116 3.29 -13.06 -0.29
N VAL A 117 2.57 -14.04 0.27
CA VAL A 117 1.42 -13.81 1.16
C VAL A 117 1.63 -14.61 2.45
N PHE A 118 1.52 -13.94 3.58
CA PHE A 118 1.60 -14.48 4.93
C PHE A 118 0.23 -14.29 5.61
N GLU A 119 -0.71 -15.19 5.33
CA GLU A 119 -2.13 -14.98 5.66
C GLU A 119 -2.45 -15.01 7.16
N SER A 120 -1.81 -15.92 7.90
CA SER A 120 -2.18 -16.24 9.28
C SER A 120 -1.12 -15.75 10.27
N PRO A 121 -1.40 -14.70 11.07
CA PRO A 121 -0.49 -14.29 12.14
C PRO A 121 -0.46 -15.37 13.23
N VAL A 122 0.75 -15.75 13.65
CA VAL A 122 0.97 -16.77 14.70
C VAL A 122 0.98 -16.12 16.10
N ALA A 123 1.53 -14.91 16.23
CA ALA A 123 1.58 -14.14 17.47
C ALA A 123 1.71 -12.64 17.16
N GLY A 124 1.26 -11.79 18.09
CA GLY A 124 1.30 -10.33 17.94
C GLY A 124 0.36 -9.60 18.91
N PHE A 125 0.52 -8.29 18.99
CA PHE A 125 -0.40 -7.40 19.68
C PHE A 125 -0.52 -6.09 18.90
N VAL A 126 -1.63 -5.40 19.13
CA VAL A 126 -1.89 -4.04 18.66
C VAL A 126 -2.19 -3.19 19.90
N ARG A 127 -1.86 -1.90 19.86
CA ARG A 127 -2.22 -0.93 20.90
C ARG A 127 -3.29 0.01 20.37
#